data_AF-A0A929ET03-F1
#
_entry.id   AF-A0A929ET03-F1
#
_cell.length_a   1.000
_cell.length_b   1.000
_cell.length_c   1.000
_cell.angle_alpha   90.00
_cell.angle_beta   90.00
_cell.angle_gamma   90.00
#
_symmetry.space_group_name_H-M   'P 1'
#
loop_
_entity.id
_entity.type
_entity.pdbx_description
1 polymer ?
#
loop_
_entity_poly.entity_id
_entity_poly.type
_entity_poly.pdbx_seq_one_letter_code
_entity_poly.pdbx_strand_id
1 'polypeptide(L)'
;MDLARALRDFGHEVHVFAHRYEPLKGVAFHRVAVPLKPFGLQSMVFARNARLALSRNEFDIVNGLSQIYPQDVYRVGDGIHKHWLDVHPGSTFTRLWNTISPRHRLIL
;
A
#
# COMPACT_ATOMS: atom_id res chain seq x y z
N MET A 1 -3.67 18.64 1.41
CA MET A 1 -2.30 19.08 1.09
C MET A 1 -1.56 17.85 0.57
N ASP A 2 -0.88 17.96 -0.57
CA ASP A 2 -0.18 16.85 -1.23
C ASP A 2 1.27 16.79 -0.71
N LEU A 3 1.63 15.71 -0.01
CA LEU A 3 2.95 15.55 0.60
C LEU A 3 4.07 15.55 -0.45
N ALA A 4 3.87 14.90 -1.60
CA ALA A 4 4.86 14.82 -2.65
C ALA A 4 5.18 16.20 -3.23
N ARG A 5 4.13 17.02 -3.39
CA ARG A 5 4.26 18.43 -3.79
C ARG A 5 5.05 19.24 -2.78
N ALA A 6 4.69 19.14 -1.51
CA ALA A 6 5.36 19.90 -0.45
C ALA A 6 6.84 19.56 -0.38
N LEU A 7 7.21 18.27 -0.38
CA LEU A 7 8.60 17.82 -0.34
C LEU A 7 9.41 18.32 -1.54
N ARG A 8 8.82 18.24 -2.74
CA ARG A 8 9.44 18.81 -3.94
C ARG A 8 9.67 20.32 -3.80
N ASP A 9 8.69 21.05 -3.28
CA ASP A 9 8.79 22.52 -3.10
C ASP A 9 9.84 22.90 -2.04
N PHE A 10 10.14 22.00 -1.10
CA PHE A 10 11.28 22.11 -0.19
C PHE A 10 12.64 21.71 -0.81
N GLY A 11 12.66 21.32 -2.09
CA GLY A 11 13.89 21.01 -2.82
C GLY A 11 14.31 19.54 -2.78
N HIS A 12 13.46 18.63 -2.28
CA HIS A 12 13.77 17.20 -2.29
C HIS A 12 13.51 16.56 -3.65
N GLU A 13 14.30 15.54 -3.99
CA GLU A 13 14.00 14.62 -5.08
C GLU A 13 12.89 13.67 -4.63
N VAL A 14 11.76 13.69 -5.33
CA VAL A 14 10.56 12.93 -4.93
C VAL A 14 10.19 11.91 -6.00
N HIS A 15 10.09 10.66 -5.57
CA HIS A 15 9.70 9.53 -6.40
C HIS A 15 8.38 8.95 -5.87
N VAL A 16 7.40 8.75 -6.75
CA VAL A 16 6.11 8.14 -6.41
C VAL A 16 5.97 6.79 -7.10
N PHE A 17 5.76 5.75 -6.29
CA PHE A 17 5.48 4.40 -6.74
C PHE A 17 3.99 4.10 -6.60
N ALA A 18 3.26 4.02 -7.71
CA ALA A 18 1.82 3.75 -7.66
C ALA A 18 1.31 3.03 -8.92
N HIS A 19 0.16 2.35 -8.79
CA HIS A 19 -0.48 1.74 -9.96
C HIS A 19 -1.09 2.78 -10.90
N ARG A 20 -1.68 3.83 -10.31
CA ARG A 20 -2.21 5.02 -10.96
C ARG A 20 -1.71 6.23 -10.20
N TYR A 21 -1.36 7.28 -10.92
CA TYR A 21 -0.88 8.54 -10.37
C TYR A 21 -1.20 9.66 -11.35
N GLU A 22 -1.57 10.82 -10.84
CA GLU A 22 -1.67 12.03 -11.64
C GLU A 22 -0.27 12.67 -11.71
N PRO A 23 0.34 12.78 -12.91
CA PRO A 23 1.69 13.29 -13.03
C PRO A 23 1.84 14.68 -12.42
N LEU A 24 2.87 14.85 -11.58
CA LEU A 24 3.21 16.13 -10.97
C LEU A 24 4.59 16.55 -11.48
N LYS A 25 4.70 17.77 -12.03
CA LYS A 25 5.98 18.30 -12.52
C LYS A 25 7.03 18.28 -11.41
N GLY A 26 8.24 17.80 -11.71
CA GLY A 26 9.32 17.68 -10.73
C GLY A 26 9.17 16.52 -9.73
N VAL A 27 8.24 15.59 -9.97
CA VAL A 27 8.13 14.33 -9.24
C VAL A 27 8.26 13.17 -10.21
N ALA A 28 9.20 12.26 -9.94
CA ALA A 28 9.40 11.07 -10.76
C ALA A 28 8.31 10.03 -10.46
N PHE A 29 7.61 9.58 -11.49
CA PHE A 29 6.56 8.57 -11.34
C PHE A 29 7.04 7.19 -11.81
N HIS A 30 6.91 6.20 -10.93
CA HIS A 30 7.22 4.80 -11.16
C HIS A 30 5.93 3.98 -11.11
N ARG A 31 5.50 3.46 -12.26
CA ARG A 31 4.28 2.66 -12.32
C ARG A 31 4.50 1.27 -11.73
N VAL A 32 3.68 0.90 -10.74
CA VAL A 32 3.65 -0.44 -10.15
C VAL A 32 2.51 -1.25 -10.76
N ALA A 33 2.84 -2.35 -11.44
CA ALA A 33 1.83 -3.20 -12.09
C ALA A 33 0.97 -3.93 -11.04
N VAL A 34 -0.35 -3.91 -11.23
CA VAL A 34 -1.33 -4.62 -10.41
C VAL A 34 -2.38 -5.22 -11.37
N PRO A 35 -2.85 -6.46 -11.15
CA PRO A 35 -3.90 -7.06 -11.98
C PRO A 35 -5.21 -6.28 -11.87
N LEU A 36 -5.85 -6.03 -13.03
CA LEU A 36 -7.11 -5.30 -13.14
C LEU A 36 -8.31 -6.06 -12.56
N LYS A 37 -8.24 -7.40 -12.50
CA LYS A 37 -9.35 -8.24 -12.01
C LYS A 37 -9.36 -8.30 -10.47
N PRO A 38 -10.52 -8.16 -9.82
CA PRO A 38 -10.64 -8.10 -8.36
C PRO A 38 -10.57 -9.50 -7.75
N PHE A 39 -9.38 -10.10 -7.72
CA PHE A 39 -9.15 -11.37 -7.01
C PHE A 39 -8.84 -11.17 -5.52
N GLY A 40 -8.89 -9.93 -5.03
CA GLY A 40 -8.52 -9.61 -3.64
C GLY A 40 -7.03 -9.68 -3.33
N LEU A 41 -6.20 -10.13 -4.28
CA LEU A 41 -4.74 -10.21 -4.14
C LEU A 41 -4.03 -8.92 -4.61
N GLN A 42 -4.77 -7.88 -4.99
CA GLN A 42 -4.22 -6.66 -5.56
C GLN A 42 -3.22 -5.99 -4.62
N SER A 43 -3.52 -5.90 -3.33
CA SER A 43 -2.60 -5.34 -2.32
C SER A 43 -1.32 -6.17 -2.17
N MET A 44 -1.41 -7.50 -2.23
CA MET A 44 -0.23 -8.37 -2.20
C MET A 44 0.66 -8.18 -3.42
N VAL A 45 0.05 -8.18 -4.61
CA VAL A 45 0.77 -8.01 -5.87
C VAL A 45 1.40 -6.62 -5.92
N PHE A 46 0.67 -5.59 -5.48
CA PHE A 46 1.20 -4.25 -5.33
C PHE A 46 2.40 -4.23 -4.38
N ALA A 47 2.29 -4.78 -3.17
CA ALA A 47 3.37 -4.78 -2.20
C ALA A 47 4.62 -5.50 -2.72
N ARG A 48 4.45 -6.67 -3.35
CA ARG A 48 5.54 -7.41 -3.99
C ARG A 48 6.21 -6.60 -5.11
N ASN A 49 5.41 -6.02 -6.01
CA ASN A 49 5.94 -5.31 -7.17
C ASN A 49 6.54 -3.95 -6.78
N ALA A 50 5.98 -3.28 -5.77
CA ALA A 50 6.54 -2.07 -5.18
C ALA A 50 7.90 -2.38 -4.55
N ARG A 51 8.05 -3.49 -3.80
CA ARG A 51 9.33 -3.94 -3.26
C ARG A 51 10.39 -4.12 -4.35
N LEU A 52 10.03 -4.79 -5.44
CA LEU A 52 10.92 -5.01 -6.58
C LEU A 52 11.28 -3.72 -7.32
N ALA A 53 10.39 -2.73 -7.33
CA ALA A 53 10.65 -1.43 -7.95
C ALA A 53 11.53 -0.55 -7.05
N LEU A 54 11.28 -0.57 -5.74
CA LEU A 54 12.09 0.14 -4.74
C LEU A 54 13.52 -0.38 -4.73
N SER A 55 13.74 -1.70 -4.82
CA SER A 55 15.09 -2.29 -4.80
C SER A 55 15.98 -1.93 -6.00
N ARG A 56 15.48 -1.17 -6.98
CA ARG A 56 16.26 -0.71 -8.15
C ARG A 56 16.97 0.61 -7.91
N ASN A 57 16.63 1.31 -6.84
CA ASN A 57 17.19 2.61 -6.48
C ASN A 57 17.43 2.64 -4.97
N GLU A 58 18.26 3.58 -4.53
CA GLU A 58 18.44 3.87 -3.10
C GLU A 58 17.69 5.18 -2.79
N PHE A 59 17.08 5.24 -1.61
CA PHE A 59 16.31 6.39 -1.14
C PHE A 59 16.71 6.68 0.31
N ASP A 60 16.85 7.96 0.65
CA ASP A 60 17.12 8.37 2.04
C ASP A 60 15.94 8.05 2.97
N ILE A 61 14.72 8.19 2.45
CA ILE A 61 13.47 7.95 3.17
C ILE A 61 12.43 7.34 2.23
N VAL A 62 11.82 6.23 2.64
CA VAL A 62 10.67 5.60 2.01
C VAL A 62 9.43 5.80 2.88
N ASN A 63 8.49 6.62 2.41
CA ASN A 63 7.19 6.83 3.05
C ASN A 63 6.13 5.92 2.42
N GLY A 64 5.59 4.97 3.17
CA GLY A 64 4.54 4.09 2.68
C GLY A 64 3.15 4.50 3.15
N LEU A 65 2.27 4.66 2.17
CA LEU A 65 0.83 4.89 2.36
C LEU A 65 0.02 3.58 2.33
N SER A 66 0.70 2.45 2.12
CA SER A 66 0.15 1.10 2.04
C SER A 66 1.07 0.16 2.82
N GLN A 67 0.58 -1.01 3.21
CA GLN A 67 1.40 -2.06 3.81
C GLN A 67 2.39 -2.66 2.80
N ILE A 68 3.60 -2.10 2.74
CA ILE A 68 4.70 -2.57 1.89
C ILE A 68 6.00 -2.70 2.70
N TYR A 69 7.02 -3.35 2.12
CA TYR A 69 8.36 -3.42 2.70
C TYR A 69 9.40 -3.36 1.57
N PRO A 70 10.51 -2.62 1.72
CA PRO A 70 10.87 -1.77 2.87
C PRO A 70 10.10 -0.43 2.90
N GLN A 71 9.96 0.16 4.09
CA GLN A 71 9.49 1.52 4.31
C GLN A 71 9.99 2.03 5.67
N ASP A 72 10.36 3.31 5.77
CA ASP A 72 10.88 3.96 6.98
C ASP A 72 9.74 4.60 7.78
N VAL A 73 8.76 5.15 7.07
CA VAL A 73 7.59 5.80 7.66
C VAL A 73 6.36 5.05 7.20
N TYR A 74 5.67 4.41 8.15
CA TYR A 74 4.39 3.75 7.93
C TYR A 74 3.35 4.31 8.89
N ARG A 75 2.20 4.74 8.35
CA ARG A 75 1.05 5.10 9.18
C ARG A 75 0.13 3.89 9.33
N VAL A 76 0.14 3.27 10.50
CA VAL A 76 -0.75 2.15 10.82
C VAL A 76 -2.20 2.64 10.88
N GLY A 77 -3.02 2.24 9.92
CA GLY A 77 -4.47 2.50 9.90
C GLY A 77 -5.35 1.27 10.17
N ASP A 78 -4.79 0.06 10.05
CA ASP A 78 -5.58 -1.17 9.92
C ASP A 78 -6.06 -1.82 11.22
N GLY A 79 -5.66 -1.31 12.40
CA GLY A 79 -6.12 -1.84 13.69
C GLY A 79 -7.64 -1.79 13.87
N ILE A 80 -8.31 -0.87 13.17
CA ILE A 80 -9.78 -0.73 13.20
C ILE A 80 -10.45 -1.86 12.42
N HIS A 81 -9.87 -2.36 11.32
CA HIS A 81 -10.48 -3.44 10.54
C HIS A 81 -10.48 -4.77 11.30
N LYS A 82 -9.40 -5.05 12.05
CA LYS A 82 -9.32 -6.16 13.00
C LYS A 82 -10.47 -6.14 13.99
N HIS A 83 -10.60 -5.01 14.69
CA HIS A 83 -11.64 -4.81 15.69
C HIS A 83 -13.04 -4.86 15.07
N TRP A 84 -13.22 -4.35 13.86
CA TRP A 84 -14.50 -4.40 13.15
C TRP A 84 -14.93 -5.84 12.84
N LEU A 85 -14.00 -6.73 12.48
CA LEU A 85 -14.28 -8.16 12.29
C LEU A 85 -14.69 -8.85 13.59
N ASP A 86 -14.14 -8.42 14.73
CA ASP A 86 -14.49 -8.95 16.05
C ASP A 86 -15.87 -8.49 16.53
N VAL A 87 -16.26 -7.24 16.22
CA VAL A 87 -17.55 -6.66 16.63
C VAL A 87 -18.70 -7.04 15.68
N HIS A 88 -18.41 -7.35 14.40
CA HIS A 88 -19.40 -7.78 13.41
C HIS A 88 -19.06 -9.15 12.78
N PRO A 89 -19.05 -10.24 13.57
CA PRO A 89 -18.91 -11.57 13.00
C PRO A 89 -20.18 -11.85 12.19
N GLY A 90 -20.05 -11.94 10.87
CA GLY A 90 -21.12 -12.42 10.00
C GLY A 90 -21.57 -13.84 10.37
N SER A 91 -22.39 -14.46 9.51
CA SER A 91 -22.85 -15.84 9.72
C SER A 91 -21.70 -16.82 10.02
N THR A 92 -21.98 -17.96 10.68
CA THR A 92 -20.95 -18.97 11.02
C THR A 92 -20.12 -19.41 9.80
N PHE A 93 -20.72 -19.43 8.61
CA PHE A 93 -20.04 -19.71 7.35
C PHE A 93 -19.09 -18.57 6.92
N THR A 94 -19.52 -17.31 7.09
CA THR A 94 -18.68 -16.12 6.88
C THR A 94 -17.50 -16.11 7.85
N ARG A 95 -17.70 -16.52 9.11
CA ARG A 95 -16.63 -16.63 10.10
C ARG A 95 -15.55 -17.62 9.68
N LEU A 96 -15.96 -18.79 9.16
CA LEU A 96 -15.03 -19.81 8.67
C LEU A 96 -14.29 -19.37 7.40
N TRP A 97 -14.99 -18.70 6.48
CA TRP A 97 -14.41 -18.17 5.25
C TRP A 97 -13.41 -17.02 5.50
N ASN A 98 -13.69 -16.18 6.51
CA ASN A 98 -12.80 -15.10 6.92
C ASN A 98 -11.47 -15.63 7.48
N THR A 99 -11.46 -16.79 8.14
CA THR A 99 -10.23 -17.41 8.66
C THR A 99 -9.34 -18.01 7.56
N ILE A 100 -9.95 -18.40 6.43
CA ILE A 100 -9.29 -19.12 5.33
C ILE A 100 -8.88 -18.17 4.19
N SER A 101 -9.55 -17.02 4.04
CA SER A 101 -9.27 -16.07 2.97
C SER A 101 -7.92 -15.35 3.15
N PRO A 102 -7.02 -15.38 2.14
CA PRO A 102 -5.69 -14.76 2.21
C PRO A 102 -5.72 -13.26 2.53
N ARG A 103 -6.82 -12.58 2.14
CA ARG A 103 -7.00 -11.13 2.34
C ARG A 103 -7.00 -10.72 3.81
N HIS A 104 -7.54 -11.53 4.72
CA HIS A 104 -7.65 -11.14 6.13
C HIS A 104 -6.34 -11.29 6.89
N ARG A 105 -5.49 -12.25 6.52
CA ARG A 105 -4.15 -12.40 7.12
C ARG A 105 -3.18 -11.26 6.80
N LEU A 106 -3.51 -10.41 5.83
CA LEU A 106 -2.69 -9.26 5.44
C LEU A 106 -3.13 -7.94 6.08
N ILE A 107 -4.30 -7.91 6.71
CA ILE A 107 -4.83 -6.69 7.34
C ILE A 107 -4.69 -6.77 8.89
N LEU A 108 -4.37 -7.96 9.43
CA LEU A 108 -4.40 -8.28 10.86
C LEU A 108 -3.05 -8.30 11.58
#